data_AF-A0A9E5NP91-F1
#
_entry.id   AF-A0A9E5NP91-F1
#
_cell.length_a   1.000
_cell.length_b   1.000
_cell.length_c   1.000
_cell.angle_alpha   90.00
_cell.angle_beta   90.00
_cell.angle_gamma   90.00
#
_symmetry.space_group_name_H-M   'P 1'
#
loop_
_entity.id
_entity.type
_entity.pdbx_description
1 polymer ?
#
loop_
_entity_poly.entity_id
_entity_poly.type
_entity_poly.pdbx_seq_one_letter_code
_entity_poly.pdbx_strand_id
1 'polypeptide(L)'
;TMVALPDTTSTGTTILGKNSDRPVYDSQPLILNTGRSHPQGALIELEYLTIPQARETATTIGSGPYWCWGYETGMNEHGVVIGNEAIFTKAFREKAQAFRAGEKLELGLLGMDLVRLGLERGRTAREALGVLTNLVSEYGQWGSSCP
;
A
#
# COMPACT_ATOMS: atom_id res chain seq x y z
N THR A 1 -7.17 -12.65 3.64
CA THR A 1 -5.75 -12.83 3.24
C THR A 1 -5.17 -14.16 3.73
N MET A 2 -4.28 -14.79 2.95
CA MET A 2 -3.57 -16.05 3.25
C MET A 2 -2.11 -15.97 2.77
N VAL A 3 -1.19 -16.60 3.51
CA VAL A 3 0.21 -16.80 3.09
C VAL A 3 0.58 -18.27 3.30
N ALA A 4 1.18 -18.90 2.28
CA ALA A 4 1.80 -20.22 2.38
C ALA A 4 3.31 -20.07 2.14
N LEU A 5 4.10 -20.53 3.11
CA LEU A 5 5.56 -20.43 3.09
C LEU A 5 6.18 -21.62 2.32
N PRO A 6 7.45 -21.50 1.86
CA PRO A 6 8.11 -22.53 1.06
C PRO A 6 8.08 -23.95 1.66
N ASP A 7 8.13 -24.07 2.99
CA ASP A 7 8.09 -25.33 3.73
C ASP A 7 6.69 -25.96 3.75
N THR A 8 5.66 -25.23 3.34
CA THR A 8 4.25 -25.67 3.30
C THR A 8 3.71 -25.89 1.89
N THR A 9 4.44 -25.48 0.84
CA THR A 9 4.03 -25.62 -0.55
C THR A 9 4.79 -26.75 -1.25
N SER A 10 4.11 -27.48 -2.14
CA SER A 10 4.74 -28.60 -2.88
C SER A 10 5.83 -28.16 -3.85
N THR A 11 5.85 -26.89 -4.23
CA THR A 11 6.80 -26.27 -5.16
C THR A 11 7.97 -25.56 -4.47
N GLY A 12 7.97 -25.44 -3.14
CA GLY A 12 8.97 -24.66 -2.41
C GLY A 12 8.87 -23.15 -2.66
N THR A 13 7.74 -22.66 -3.15
CA THR A 13 7.50 -21.23 -3.44
C THR A 13 6.60 -20.59 -2.40
N THR A 14 6.85 -19.33 -2.06
CA THR A 14 5.89 -18.54 -1.26
C THR A 14 4.66 -18.19 -2.09
N ILE A 15 3.47 -18.37 -1.52
CA ILE A 15 2.20 -17.97 -2.14
C ILE A 15 1.52 -16.94 -1.23
N LEU A 16 1.13 -15.81 -1.80
CA LEU A 16 0.26 -14.82 -1.15
C LEU A 16 -1.08 -14.80 -1.87
N GLY A 17 -2.15 -15.03 -1.11
CA GLY A 17 -3.53 -14.96 -1.58
C GLY A 17 -4.29 -13.84 -0.88
N LYS A 18 -4.89 -12.95 -1.66
CA LYS A 18 -5.72 -11.85 -1.15
C LYS A 18 -6.98 -11.73 -2.00
N ASN A 19 -8.13 -11.69 -1.34
CA ASN A 19 -9.38 -11.24 -1.95
C ASN A 19 -9.52 -9.76 -1.63
N SER A 20 -9.77 -8.95 -2.66
CA SER A 20 -10.02 -7.52 -2.46
C SER A 20 -11.51 -7.32 -2.16
N ASP A 21 -11.79 -6.61 -1.08
CA ASP A 21 -13.11 -6.36 -0.49
C ASP A 21 -13.80 -5.11 -1.08
N ARG A 22 -13.47 -4.78 -2.33
CA ARG A 22 -13.91 -3.56 -3.01
C ARG A 22 -15.34 -3.67 -3.54
N PRO A 23 -16.05 -2.54 -3.70
CA PRO A 23 -17.39 -2.51 -4.29
C PRO A 23 -17.46 -3.13 -5.71
N VAL A 24 -18.65 -3.61 -6.09
CA VAL A 24 -18.93 -4.37 -7.34
C VAL A 24 -18.53 -3.68 -8.66
N TYR A 25 -18.25 -2.38 -8.65
CA TYR A 25 -17.84 -1.62 -9.85
C TYR A 25 -16.50 -0.92 -9.73
N ASP A 26 -15.75 -1.23 -8.67
CA ASP A 26 -14.45 -0.64 -8.47
C ASP A 26 -13.40 -1.46 -9.20
N SER A 27 -13.15 -1.10 -10.46
CA SER A 27 -12.23 -1.84 -11.33
C SER A 27 -10.80 -1.80 -10.79
N GLN A 28 -10.11 -2.95 -10.91
CA GLN A 28 -8.75 -3.12 -10.40
C GLN A 28 -7.76 -3.48 -11.51
N PRO A 29 -7.38 -2.53 -12.37
CA PRO A 29 -6.42 -2.79 -13.45
C PRO A 29 -5.09 -3.31 -12.90
N LEU A 30 -4.46 -4.20 -13.66
CA LEU A 30 -3.08 -4.62 -13.42
C LEU A 30 -2.14 -3.61 -14.10
N ILE A 31 -1.28 -2.96 -13.33
CA ILE A 31 -0.42 -1.87 -13.79
C ILE A 31 1.04 -2.24 -13.52
N LEU A 32 1.88 -2.07 -14.54
CA LEU A 32 3.33 -2.13 -14.44
C LEU A 32 3.90 -0.71 -14.31
N ASN A 33 4.66 -0.45 -13.25
CA ASN A 33 5.40 0.77 -13.04
C ASN A 33 6.90 0.46 -13.07
N THR A 34 7.61 0.96 -14.08
CA THR A 34 9.05 0.78 -14.22
C THR A 34 9.80 1.55 -13.14
N GLY A 35 10.78 0.88 -12.53
CA GLY A 35 11.71 1.46 -11.57
C GLY A 35 12.55 2.56 -12.18
N ARG A 36 12.85 3.59 -11.40
CA ARG A 36 13.56 4.78 -11.88
C ARG A 36 14.32 5.49 -10.77
N SER A 37 15.33 6.25 -11.17
CA SER A 37 16.04 7.18 -10.29
C SER A 37 15.35 8.55 -10.28
N HIS A 38 15.34 9.20 -9.13
CA HIS A 38 14.75 10.53 -8.93
C HIS A 38 15.80 11.55 -8.45
N PRO A 39 15.67 12.83 -8.83
CA PRO A 39 16.49 13.92 -8.30
C PRO A 39 16.41 14.00 -6.77
N GLN A 40 17.45 14.54 -6.15
CA GLN A 40 17.45 14.79 -4.72
C GLN A 40 16.37 15.81 -4.36
N GLY A 41 15.61 15.55 -3.30
CA GLY A 41 14.51 16.42 -2.88
C GLY A 41 13.26 16.34 -3.75
N ALA A 42 13.19 15.37 -4.68
CA ALA A 42 11.96 15.11 -5.42
C ALA A 42 10.81 14.78 -4.47
N LEU A 43 9.59 15.16 -4.87
CA LEU A 43 8.36 14.88 -4.14
C LEU A 43 7.46 13.96 -4.98
N ILE A 44 6.55 13.27 -4.30
CA ILE A 44 5.49 12.49 -4.93
C ILE A 44 4.13 12.89 -4.35
N GLU A 45 3.19 13.16 -5.24
CA GLU A 45 1.79 13.44 -4.91
C GLU A 45 0.99 12.14 -4.89
N LEU A 46 0.25 11.95 -3.81
CA LEU A 46 -0.68 10.86 -3.53
C LEU A 46 -2.09 11.44 -3.40
N GLU A 47 -3.09 10.65 -3.01
CA GLU A 47 -4.51 11.04 -2.96
C GLU A 47 -4.75 12.23 -2.02
N TYR A 48 -4.05 12.27 -0.88
CA TYR A 48 -4.21 13.32 0.13
C TYR A 48 -2.94 14.03 0.53
N LEU A 49 -1.78 13.46 0.22
CA LEU A 49 -0.49 13.92 0.73
C LEU A 49 0.53 14.05 -0.39
N THR A 50 1.46 14.97 -0.21
CA THR A 50 2.69 15.04 -0.99
C THR A 50 3.86 14.77 -0.06
N ILE A 51 4.64 13.71 -0.34
CA ILE A 51 5.74 13.25 0.51
C ILE A 51 7.07 13.24 -0.25
N PRO A 52 8.23 13.17 0.44
CA PRO A 52 9.52 12.95 -0.20
C PRO A 52 9.54 11.67 -1.03
N GLN A 53 10.05 11.77 -2.25
CA GLN A 53 10.26 10.64 -3.13
C GLN A 53 11.61 9.96 -2.84
N ALA A 54 11.64 8.63 -2.95
CA ALA A 54 12.85 7.84 -2.85
C ALA A 54 13.78 8.11 -4.05
N ARG A 55 15.09 8.06 -3.80
CA ARG A 55 16.11 8.27 -4.84
C ARG A 55 16.07 7.23 -5.94
N GLU A 56 15.71 6.00 -5.60
CA GLU A 56 15.53 4.88 -6.52
C GLU A 56 14.24 4.17 -6.15
N THR A 57 13.51 3.74 -7.17
CA THR A 57 12.31 2.91 -7.03
C THR A 57 12.51 1.62 -7.79
N ALA A 58 12.08 0.51 -7.20
CA ALA A 58 12.01 -0.78 -7.86
C ALA A 58 10.87 -0.80 -8.90
N THR A 59 11.05 -1.60 -9.94
CA THR A 59 9.96 -1.95 -10.87
C THR A 59 8.91 -2.76 -10.11
N THR A 60 7.65 -2.35 -10.24
CA THR A 60 6.52 -2.99 -9.57
C THR A 60 5.40 -3.34 -10.55
N ILE A 61 4.71 -4.44 -10.29
CA ILE A 61 3.44 -4.77 -10.94
C ILE A 61 2.40 -5.02 -9.86
N GLY A 62 1.23 -4.39 -9.98
CA GLY A 62 0.19 -4.48 -8.95
C GLY A 62 -1.19 -4.20 -9.49
N SER A 63 -2.19 -4.62 -8.74
CA SER A 63 -3.60 -4.39 -8.99
C SER A 63 -4.18 -3.55 -7.86
N GLY A 64 -4.92 -2.50 -8.19
CA GLY A 64 -5.55 -1.59 -7.24
C GLY A 64 -6.69 -0.81 -7.87
N PRO A 65 -7.51 -0.11 -7.07
CA PRO A 65 -8.69 0.62 -7.54
C PRO A 65 -8.27 1.66 -8.58
N TYR A 66 -9.05 1.80 -9.65
CA TYR A 66 -8.69 2.65 -10.81
C TYR A 66 -8.39 4.12 -10.47
N TRP A 67 -8.90 4.61 -9.33
CA TRP A 67 -8.76 5.98 -8.86
C TRP A 67 -7.59 6.17 -7.90
N CYS A 68 -6.99 5.08 -7.39
CA CYS A 68 -5.87 5.14 -6.49
C CYS A 68 -4.54 5.22 -7.25
N TRP A 69 -3.56 5.88 -6.63
CA TRP A 69 -2.18 5.90 -7.09
C TRP A 69 -1.46 4.55 -6.84
N GLY A 70 -1.80 3.92 -5.71
CA GLY A 70 -1.19 2.67 -5.24
C GLY A 70 -1.95 1.39 -5.59
N TYR A 71 -1.65 0.30 -4.87
CA TYR A 71 -2.20 -1.03 -5.16
C TYR A 71 -2.95 -1.64 -3.98
N GLU A 72 -3.92 -2.49 -4.25
CA GLU A 72 -4.50 -3.40 -3.26
C GLU A 72 -3.60 -4.61 -3.02
N THR A 73 -2.90 -5.06 -4.06
CA THR A 73 -1.89 -6.11 -4.00
C THR A 73 -0.89 -5.97 -5.13
N GLY A 74 0.37 -6.33 -4.91
CA GLY A 74 1.38 -6.28 -5.96
C GLY A 74 2.69 -6.94 -5.56
N MET A 75 3.63 -6.95 -6.52
CA MET A 75 4.99 -7.44 -6.33
C MET A 75 6.02 -6.53 -6.99
N ASN A 76 7.28 -6.65 -6.59
CA ASN A 76 8.39 -5.93 -7.21
C ASN A 76 9.43 -6.87 -7.84
N GLU A 77 10.38 -6.30 -8.58
CA GLU A 77 11.47 -7.04 -9.25
C GLU A 77 12.40 -7.80 -8.30
N HIS A 78 12.36 -7.49 -7.00
CA HIS A 78 13.13 -8.18 -5.96
C HIS A 78 12.38 -9.37 -5.34
N GLY A 79 11.18 -9.70 -5.84
CA GLY A 79 10.37 -10.82 -5.33
C GLY A 79 9.63 -10.52 -4.03
N VAL A 80 9.51 -9.24 -3.64
CA VAL A 80 8.66 -8.83 -2.52
C VAL A 80 7.21 -8.76 -2.99
N VAL A 81 6.29 -9.30 -2.19
CA VAL A 81 4.83 -9.23 -2.44
C VAL A 81 4.17 -8.56 -1.24
N ILE A 82 3.26 -7.62 -1.50
CA ILE A 82 2.50 -6.91 -0.46
C ILE A 82 1.04 -6.86 -0.89
N GLY A 83 0.13 -7.15 0.04
CA GLY A 83 -1.30 -6.89 -0.09
C GLY A 83 -1.84 -6.23 1.17
N ASN A 84 -2.75 -5.28 1.01
CA ASN A 84 -3.44 -4.65 2.14
C ASN A 84 -4.79 -5.35 2.42
N GLU A 85 -5.35 -5.11 3.61
CA GLU A 85 -6.66 -5.62 4.01
C GLU A 85 -7.29 -4.59 4.95
N ALA A 86 -8.58 -4.32 4.81
CA ALA A 86 -9.28 -3.44 5.73
C ALA A 86 -9.50 -4.14 7.08
N ILE A 87 -8.90 -3.61 8.14
CA ILE A 87 -9.12 -4.10 9.51
C ILE A 87 -9.78 -3.00 10.34
N PHE A 88 -10.97 -3.28 10.85
CA PHE A 88 -11.76 -2.37 11.69
C PHE A 88 -11.26 -2.37 13.15
N THR A 89 -10.04 -1.89 13.34
CA THR A 89 -9.37 -1.81 14.65
C THR A 89 -10.12 -0.87 15.62
N LYS A 90 -9.79 -0.95 16.92
CA LYS A 90 -10.33 -0.02 17.93
C LYS A 90 -10.00 1.44 17.59
N ALA A 91 -8.74 1.73 17.26
CA ALA A 91 -8.29 3.06 16.86
C ALA A 91 -9.01 3.57 15.60
N PHE A 92 -9.25 2.70 14.61
CA PHE A 92 -10.07 3.07 13.44
C PHE A 92 -11.50 3.45 13.85
N ARG A 93 -12.14 2.65 14.71
CA ARG A 93 -13.52 2.92 15.15
C ARG A 93 -13.65 4.25 15.90
N GLU A 94 -12.69 4.57 16.76
CA GLU A 94 -12.63 5.85 17.48
C GLU A 94 -12.53 7.03 16.50
N LYS A 95 -11.60 6.97 15.55
CA LYS A 95 -11.49 7.99 14.48
C LYS A 95 -12.76 8.07 13.64
N ALA A 96 -13.34 6.95 13.25
CA ALA A 96 -14.58 6.94 12.47
C ALA A 96 -15.77 7.54 13.23
N GLN A 97 -15.84 7.38 14.54
CA GLN A 97 -16.86 8.03 15.38
C GLN A 97 -16.64 9.54 15.47
N ALA A 98 -15.40 9.98 15.74
CA ALA A 98 -15.03 11.40 15.74
C ALA A 98 -15.38 12.07 14.40
N PHE A 99 -15.02 11.45 13.28
CA PHE A 99 -15.37 11.93 11.95
C PHE A 99 -16.88 12.07 11.75
N ARG A 100 -17.67 11.07 12.16
CA ARG A 100 -19.14 11.11 12.09
C ARG A 100 -19.75 12.17 12.99
N ALA A 101 -19.09 12.51 14.09
CA ALA A 101 -19.46 13.61 14.98
C ALA A 101 -19.09 15.00 14.43
N GLY A 102 -18.45 15.06 13.25
CA GLY A 102 -18.06 16.30 12.58
C GLY A 102 -16.66 16.79 12.98
N GLU A 103 -15.87 15.99 13.70
CA GLU A 103 -14.48 16.33 14.00
C GLU A 103 -13.64 16.32 12.72
N LYS A 104 -12.79 17.34 12.58
CA LYS A 104 -11.84 17.40 11.48
C LYS A 104 -10.66 16.51 11.81
N LEU A 105 -10.53 15.42 11.06
CA LEU A 105 -9.37 14.54 11.14
C LEU A 105 -8.35 14.90 10.07
N GLU A 106 -7.07 14.80 10.44
CA GLU A 106 -5.98 14.92 9.47
C GLU A 106 -6.01 13.71 8.54
N LEU A 107 -5.95 13.99 7.24
CA LEU A 107 -5.82 12.97 6.21
C LEU A 107 -4.39 12.42 6.25
N GLY A 108 -4.27 11.13 5.95
CA GLY A 108 -3.02 10.40 5.96
C GLY A 108 -2.86 9.59 4.68
N LEU A 109 -1.90 8.68 4.71
CA LEU A 109 -1.71 7.72 3.62
C LEU A 109 -2.91 6.77 3.52
N LEU A 110 -3.22 6.33 2.31
CA LEU A 110 -4.14 5.22 2.10
C LEU A 110 -3.42 3.88 2.20
N GLY A 111 -4.20 2.82 2.43
CA GLY A 111 -3.67 1.46 2.39
C GLY A 111 -3.01 1.15 1.04
N MET A 112 -3.52 1.71 -0.05
CA MET A 112 -3.04 1.44 -1.40
C MET A 112 -1.69 2.12 -1.66
N ASP A 113 -1.53 3.37 -1.19
CA ASP A 113 -0.25 4.09 -1.20
C ASP A 113 0.84 3.28 -0.54
N LEU A 114 0.54 2.80 0.67
CA LEU A 114 1.46 2.04 1.47
C LEU A 114 1.96 0.80 0.71
N VAL A 115 1.07 0.04 0.07
CA VAL A 115 1.46 -1.15 -0.72
C VAL A 115 2.47 -0.77 -1.80
N ARG A 116 2.17 0.25 -2.62
CA ARG A 116 3.06 0.62 -3.72
C ARG A 116 4.36 1.27 -3.23
N LEU A 117 4.30 2.17 -2.24
CA LEU A 117 5.50 2.77 -1.65
C LEU A 117 6.41 1.73 -1.00
N GLY A 118 5.84 0.74 -0.31
CA GLY A 118 6.59 -0.37 0.28
C GLY A 118 7.27 -1.23 -0.80
N LEU A 119 6.57 -1.53 -1.89
CA LEU A 119 7.12 -2.29 -3.01
C LEU A 119 8.19 -1.51 -3.80
N GLU A 120 8.01 -0.21 -4.02
CA GLU A 120 8.98 0.62 -4.73
C GLU A 120 10.26 0.82 -3.91
N ARG A 121 10.19 0.82 -2.57
CA ARG A 121 11.30 1.22 -1.68
C ARG A 121 11.96 0.07 -0.91
N GLY A 122 11.41 -1.15 -0.95
CA GLY A 122 11.95 -2.31 -0.22
C GLY A 122 12.48 -3.41 -1.14
N ARG A 123 13.67 -3.95 -0.85
CA ARG A 123 14.26 -5.09 -1.60
C ARG A 123 13.99 -6.43 -0.93
N THR A 124 13.54 -6.42 0.31
CA THR A 124 13.09 -7.60 1.05
C THR A 124 11.78 -7.32 1.77
N ALA A 125 11.04 -8.35 2.17
CA ALA A 125 9.82 -8.19 2.97
C ALA A 125 10.08 -7.42 4.29
N ARG A 126 11.27 -7.60 4.89
CA ARG A 126 11.67 -6.91 6.12
C ARG A 126 11.95 -5.42 5.88
N GLU A 127 12.63 -5.08 4.78
CA GLU A 127 12.85 -3.68 4.40
C GLU A 127 11.53 -2.99 4.05
N ALA A 128 10.68 -3.64 3.27
CA ALA A 128 9.35 -3.11 2.94
C ALA A 128 8.52 -2.86 4.20
N LEU A 129 8.53 -3.79 5.18
CA LEU A 129 7.90 -3.57 6.48
C LEU A 129 8.43 -2.30 7.16
N GLY A 130 9.76 -2.11 7.18
CA GLY A 130 10.37 -0.91 7.76
C GLY A 130 9.92 0.38 7.06
N VAL A 131 9.86 0.38 5.73
CA VAL A 131 9.32 1.50 4.94
C VAL A 131 7.88 1.80 5.37
N LEU A 132 7.02 0.79 5.39
CA LEU A 132 5.61 0.92 5.74
C LEU A 132 5.42 1.51 7.15
N THR A 133 6.14 0.98 8.14
CA THR A 133 6.01 1.45 9.53
C THR A 133 6.51 2.88 9.69
N ASN A 134 7.59 3.26 9.00
CA ASN A 134 8.11 4.62 9.04
C ASN A 134 7.13 5.61 8.41
N LEU A 135 6.58 5.27 7.24
CA LEU A 135 5.59 6.08 6.55
C LEU A 135 4.32 6.28 7.39
N VAL A 136 3.78 5.22 7.99
CA VAL A 136 2.60 5.33 8.86
C VAL A 136 2.90 6.14 10.12
N SER A 137 4.10 6.00 10.69
CA SER A 137 4.48 6.76 11.89
C SER A 137 4.65 8.25 11.60
N GLU A 138 5.15 8.60 10.42
CA GLU A 138 5.43 9.98 10.03
C GLU A 138 4.20 10.70 9.46
N TYR A 139 3.41 10.03 8.61
CA TYR A 139 2.32 10.64 7.85
C TYR A 139 0.93 10.18 8.29
N GLY A 140 0.85 9.23 9.21
CA GLY A 140 -0.43 8.65 9.65
C GLY A 140 -1.15 7.87 8.54
N GLN A 141 -2.36 7.43 8.89
CA GLN A 141 -3.25 6.69 8.00
C GLN A 141 -4.69 7.10 8.28
N TRP A 142 -5.33 7.76 7.31
CA TRP A 142 -6.74 8.15 7.35
C TRP A 142 -7.17 8.69 5.97
N GLY A 143 -8.36 8.30 5.49
CA GLY A 143 -8.84 8.77 4.20
C GLY A 143 -10.06 8.00 3.72
N SER A 144 -10.59 8.38 2.55
CA SER A 144 -11.71 7.68 1.94
C SER A 144 -11.30 6.30 1.44
N SER A 145 -12.22 5.34 1.55
CA SER A 145 -12.09 4.04 0.91
C SER A 145 -12.80 3.98 -0.44
N CYS A 146 -13.40 5.09 -0.89
CA CYS A 146 -14.11 5.24 -2.16
C CYS A 146 -13.66 6.53 -2.87
N PRO A 147 -13.85 6.65 -4.19
CA PRO A 147 -13.59 7.88 -4.94
C PRO A 147 -14.32 9.11 -4.37
#